data_AF-A0A2H0MJ95-F1
#
_entry.id   AF-A0A2H0MJ95-F1
#
_cell.length_a   1.000
_cell.length_b   1.000
_cell.length_c   1.000
_cell.angle_alpha   90.00
_cell.angle_beta   90.00
_cell.angle_gamma   90.00
#
_symmetry.space_group_name_H-M   'P 1'
#
loop_
_entity.id
_entity.type
_entity.pdbx_description
1 polymer ?
#
loop_
_entity_poly.entity_id
_entity_poly.type
_entity_poly.pdbx_seq_one_letter_code
_entity_poly.pdbx_strand_id
1 'polypeptide(L)'
;MKEEDLPIGKSAIIRAGEEEVALFNYKGRLYAIANKCLHKGAPLGEGRIEEGVIICPQHEWRYNLETGYCMQNPEMKTRVFPVKVQNRHIYVGGLFKDDSNKALGKAPSKIPDSIKFKIDTIRKPINPEETL
;
A
#
# COMPACT_ATOMS: atom_id res chain seq x y z
N MET A 1 0.01 -9.76 -17.57
CA MET A 1 -1.13 -10.52 -18.14
C MET A 1 -1.67 -9.77 -19.35
N LYS A 2 -2.45 -10.41 -20.24
CA LYS A 2 -3.09 -9.64 -21.31
C LYS A 2 -4.18 -8.75 -20.70
N GLU A 3 -4.40 -7.59 -21.30
CA GLU A 3 -5.43 -6.65 -20.84
C GLU A 3 -6.84 -7.25 -20.91
N GLU A 4 -7.13 -8.02 -21.95
CA GLU A 4 -8.42 -8.71 -22.17
C GLU A 4 -8.73 -9.77 -21.10
N ASP A 5 -7.70 -10.31 -20.44
CA ASP A 5 -7.86 -11.29 -19.36
C ASP A 5 -8.38 -10.66 -18.06
N LEU A 6 -8.38 -9.31 -17.95
CA LEU A 6 -8.96 -8.58 -16.82
C LEU A 6 -10.00 -7.55 -17.27
N PRO A 7 -11.21 -7.99 -17.64
CA PRO A 7 -12.30 -7.10 -18.02
C PRO A 7 -12.69 -6.11 -16.90
N ILE A 8 -13.39 -5.04 -17.28
CA ILE A 8 -13.93 -4.06 -16.33
C ILE A 8 -14.80 -4.77 -15.28
N GLY A 9 -14.59 -4.41 -14.01
CA GLY A 9 -15.29 -4.98 -12.86
C GLY A 9 -14.72 -6.31 -12.37
N LYS A 10 -13.61 -6.79 -12.94
CA LYS A 10 -12.93 -8.02 -12.50
C LYS A 10 -11.67 -7.73 -11.68
N SER A 11 -11.28 -8.71 -10.89
CA SER A 11 -10.03 -8.76 -10.14
C SER A 11 -9.24 -10.01 -10.50
N ALA A 12 -7.93 -9.96 -10.28
CA ALA A 12 -7.04 -11.11 -10.36
C ALA A 12 -6.02 -11.02 -9.23
N ILE A 13 -5.65 -12.18 -8.68
CA ILE A 13 -4.48 -12.30 -7.81
C ILE A 13 -3.35 -12.80 -8.69
N ILE A 14 -2.28 -12.01 -8.79
CA ILE A 14 -1.10 -12.38 -9.55
C ILE A 14 0.09 -12.50 -8.61
N ARG A 15 0.99 -13.42 -8.94
CA ARG A 15 2.26 -13.56 -8.24
C ARG A 15 3.36 -12.83 -9.00
N ALA A 16 4.14 -12.02 -8.29
CA ALA A 16 5.31 -11.34 -8.82
C ALA A 16 6.49 -11.52 -7.86
N GLY A 17 7.36 -12.49 -8.18
CA GLY A 17 8.42 -12.93 -7.27
C GLY A 17 7.83 -13.63 -6.04
N GLU A 18 8.16 -13.11 -4.85
CA GLU A 18 7.64 -13.58 -3.56
C GLU A 18 6.36 -12.86 -3.12
N GLU A 19 5.97 -11.78 -3.82
CA GLU A 19 4.81 -10.97 -3.49
C GLU A 19 3.56 -11.44 -4.24
N GLU A 20 2.42 -11.45 -3.55
CA GLU A 20 1.10 -11.57 -4.17
C GLU A 20 0.47 -10.18 -4.31
N VAL A 21 -0.04 -9.89 -5.50
CA VAL A 21 -0.63 -8.60 -5.86
C VAL A 21 -2.10 -8.82 -6.22
N ALA A 22 -2.97 -8.05 -5.58
CA ALA A 22 -4.37 -7.93 -5.98
C ALA A 22 -4.48 -6.84 -7.05
N LEU A 23 -4.83 -7.26 -8.27
CA LEU A 23 -5.02 -6.40 -9.43
C LEU A 23 -6.53 -6.26 -9.69
N PHE A 24 -6.98 -5.02 -9.90
CA PHE A 24 -8.39 -4.68 -10.11
C PHE A 24 -8.54 -3.84 -11.37
N ASN A 25 -9.57 -4.13 -12.17
CA ASN A 25 -10.06 -3.22 -13.20
C ASN A 25 -11.35 -2.55 -12.69
N TYR A 26 -11.22 -1.45 -11.97
CA TYR A 26 -12.34 -0.74 -11.36
C TYR A 26 -12.76 0.43 -12.23
N LYS A 27 -14.00 0.38 -12.74
CA LYS A 27 -14.58 1.41 -13.63
C LYS A 27 -13.66 1.75 -14.83
N GLY A 28 -12.94 0.76 -15.37
CA GLY A 28 -12.02 0.92 -16.52
C GLY A 28 -10.62 1.40 -16.15
N ARG A 29 -10.34 1.67 -14.86
CA ARG A 29 -9.02 2.04 -14.37
C ARG A 29 -8.39 0.87 -13.62
N LEU A 30 -7.12 0.60 -13.92
CA LEU A 30 -6.37 -0.47 -13.29
C LEU A 30 -5.74 -0.01 -11.98
N TYR A 31 -5.84 -0.85 -10.95
CA TYR A 31 -5.24 -0.65 -9.64
C TYR A 31 -4.56 -1.92 -9.18
N ALA A 32 -3.39 -1.79 -8.55
CA ALA A 32 -2.66 -2.93 -7.99
C ALA A 32 -2.23 -2.60 -6.56
N ILE A 33 -2.55 -3.50 -5.62
CA ILE A 33 -2.15 -3.39 -4.22
C ILE A 33 -1.57 -4.71 -3.71
N ALA A 34 -0.89 -4.71 -2.55
CA ALA A 34 -0.50 -5.95 -1.91
C ALA A 34 -1.75 -6.78 -1.59
N ASN A 35 -1.72 -8.08 -1.94
CA ASN A 35 -2.88 -8.95 -1.76
C ASN A 35 -3.15 -9.25 -0.28
N LYS A 36 -2.14 -9.18 0.57
CA LYS A 36 -2.26 -9.53 1.99
C LYS A 36 -2.92 -8.40 2.78
N CYS A 37 -4.13 -8.64 3.30
CA CYS A 37 -4.77 -7.73 4.24
C CYS A 37 -3.91 -7.55 5.50
N LEU A 38 -3.64 -6.30 5.89
CA LEU A 38 -2.76 -6.00 7.02
C LEU A 38 -3.33 -6.40 8.39
N HIS A 39 -4.61 -6.76 8.47
CA HIS A 39 -5.23 -7.25 9.70
C HIS A 39 -4.81 -8.68 10.05
N LYS A 40 -5.25 -9.66 9.24
CA LYS A 40 -5.06 -11.10 9.48
C LYS A 40 -4.65 -11.85 8.21
N GLY A 41 -4.21 -11.13 7.17
CA GLY A 41 -3.62 -11.72 5.98
C GLY A 41 -4.57 -12.26 4.92
N ALA A 42 -5.88 -12.03 5.05
CA ALA A 42 -6.85 -12.43 4.03
C ALA A 42 -6.53 -11.84 2.64
N PRO A 43 -6.81 -12.56 1.55
CA PRO A 43 -6.56 -12.09 0.19
C PRO A 43 -7.52 -10.94 -0.18
N LEU A 44 -6.98 -9.75 -0.41
CA LEU A 44 -7.74 -8.57 -0.82
C LEU A 44 -8.28 -8.72 -2.24
N GLY A 45 -7.63 -9.50 -3.12
CA GLY A 45 -8.13 -9.76 -4.48
C GLY A 45 -9.48 -10.48 -4.54
N GLU A 46 -9.86 -11.16 -3.44
CA GLU A 46 -11.17 -11.81 -3.25
C GLU A 46 -12.21 -10.89 -2.60
N GLY A 47 -11.83 -9.65 -2.28
CA GLY A 47 -12.72 -8.66 -1.68
C GLY A 47 -13.66 -7.99 -2.70
N ARG A 48 -14.56 -7.16 -2.18
CA ARG A 48 -15.48 -6.34 -2.98
C ARG A 48 -15.04 -4.87 -2.98
N ILE A 49 -15.29 -4.15 -4.06
CA ILE A 49 -14.95 -2.72 -4.15
C ILE A 49 -16.22 -1.87 -4.03
N GLU A 50 -16.17 -0.89 -3.14
CA GLU A 50 -17.20 0.15 -2.98
C GLU A 50 -16.52 1.52 -3.11
N GLU A 51 -16.96 2.37 -4.06
CA GLU A 51 -16.42 3.72 -4.27
C GLU A 51 -14.88 3.84 -4.24
N GLY A 52 -14.17 2.95 -4.95
CA GLY A 52 -12.71 2.95 -5.04
C GLY A 52 -12.00 2.39 -3.81
N VAL A 53 -12.73 1.71 -2.92
CA VAL A 53 -12.24 1.13 -1.68
C VAL A 53 -12.43 -0.38 -1.72
N ILE A 54 -11.34 -1.13 -1.60
CA ILE A 54 -11.41 -2.59 -1.45
C ILE A 54 -11.77 -2.94 -0.01
N ILE A 55 -12.79 -3.79 0.14
CA ILE A 55 -13.26 -4.33 1.41
C ILE A 55 -12.81 -5.78 1.50
N CYS A 56 -11.94 -6.04 2.48
CA CYS A 56 -11.43 -7.36 2.79
C CYS A 56 -12.60 -8.35 3.04
N PRO A 57 -12.58 -9.55 2.44
CA PRO A 57 -13.72 -10.48 2.48
C PRO A 57 -14.00 -11.07 3.87
N GLN A 58 -13.01 -11.08 4.77
CA GLN A 58 -13.17 -11.70 6.09
C GLN A 58 -13.63 -10.74 7.20
N HIS A 59 -12.91 -9.64 7.40
CA HIS A 59 -13.13 -8.73 8.55
C HIS A 59 -13.42 -7.29 8.11
N GLU A 60 -13.74 -7.11 6.83
CA GLU A 60 -14.13 -5.83 6.23
C GLU A 60 -13.13 -4.68 6.40
N TRP A 61 -11.84 -4.97 6.60
CA TRP A 61 -10.80 -3.95 6.52
C TRP A 61 -10.82 -3.27 5.15
N ARG A 62 -10.83 -1.94 5.16
CA ARG A 62 -11.09 -1.11 3.99
C ARG A 62 -9.82 -0.39 3.59
N TYR A 63 -9.47 -0.47 2.32
CA TYR A 63 -8.29 0.19 1.77
C TYR A 63 -8.65 0.96 0.51
N ASN A 64 -8.23 2.22 0.43
CA ASN A 64 -8.37 2.99 -0.80
C ASN A 64 -7.45 2.40 -1.88
N LEU A 65 -7.98 2.12 -3.08
CA LEU A 65 -7.23 1.45 -4.15
C LEU A 65 -6.08 2.29 -4.72
N GLU A 66 -6.21 3.62 -4.70
CA GLU A 66 -5.24 4.55 -5.28
C GLU A 66 -4.12 4.87 -4.30
N THR A 67 -4.48 5.06 -3.03
CA THR A 67 -3.56 5.53 -2.00
C THR A 67 -3.13 4.41 -1.06
N GLY A 68 -3.80 3.27 -1.02
CA GLY A 68 -3.56 2.19 -0.06
C GLY A 68 -3.96 2.52 1.39
N TYR A 69 -4.50 3.72 1.64
CA TYR A 69 -4.88 4.18 2.97
C TYR A 69 -5.87 3.22 3.63
N CYS A 70 -5.58 2.83 4.88
CA CYS A 70 -6.47 1.98 5.66
C CYS A 70 -7.44 2.82 6.49
N MET A 71 -8.74 2.59 6.34
CA MET A 71 -9.76 3.37 7.05
C MET A 71 -9.84 3.02 8.53
N GLN A 72 -9.59 1.76 8.88
CA GLN A 72 -9.65 1.29 10.27
C GLN A 72 -8.43 1.69 11.10
N ASN A 73 -7.28 1.90 10.47
CA ASN A 73 -6.08 2.37 11.13
C ASN A 73 -5.32 3.34 10.22
N PRO A 74 -5.43 4.66 10.44
CA PRO A 74 -4.78 5.68 9.64
C PRO A 74 -3.24 5.59 9.61
N GLU A 75 -2.63 4.94 10.59
CA GLU A 75 -1.17 4.71 10.63
C GLU A 75 -0.72 3.58 9.69
N MET A 76 -1.66 2.81 9.16
CA MET A 76 -1.40 1.67 8.29
C MET A 76 -1.81 1.96 6.85
N LYS A 77 -0.99 1.50 5.91
CA LYS A 77 -1.24 1.63 4.48
C LYS A 77 -0.77 0.38 3.75
N THR A 78 -1.64 -0.19 2.92
CA THR A 78 -1.23 -1.26 2.02
C THR A 78 -0.37 -0.70 0.90
N ARG A 79 0.57 -1.51 0.41
CA ARG A 79 1.43 -1.11 -0.70
C ARG A 79 0.58 -0.99 -1.97
N VAL A 80 0.76 0.11 -2.70
CA VAL A 80 0.19 0.33 -4.04
C VAL A 80 1.32 0.16 -5.05
N PHE A 81 1.04 -0.55 -6.13
CA PHE A 81 1.99 -0.78 -7.21
C PHE A 81 1.58 0.03 -8.46
N PRO A 82 2.54 0.68 -9.15
CA PRO A 82 2.23 1.33 -10.42
C PRO A 82 1.82 0.29 -11.45
N VAL A 83 0.80 0.60 -12.24
CA VAL A 83 0.30 -0.26 -13.33
C VAL A 83 0.45 0.48 -14.65
N LYS A 84 0.93 -0.22 -15.68
CA LYS A 84 1.06 0.30 -17.04
C LYS A 84 0.48 -0.69 -18.04
N VAL A 85 -0.28 -0.19 -19.01
CA VAL A 85 -0.67 -0.97 -20.19
C VAL A 85 0.27 -0.63 -21.34
N GLN A 86 0.84 -1.67 -21.96
CA GLN A 86 1.68 -1.51 -23.15
C GLN A 86 1.50 -2.74 -24.04
N ASN A 87 1.32 -2.54 -25.34
CA ASN A 87 1.14 -3.63 -26.32
C ASN A 87 0.07 -4.66 -25.89
N ARG A 88 -1.08 -4.19 -25.39
CA ARG A 88 -2.19 -5.03 -24.87
C ARG A 88 -1.84 -5.92 -23.66
N HIS A 89 -0.76 -5.59 -22.95
CA HIS A 89 -0.36 -6.28 -21.72
C HIS A 89 -0.37 -5.32 -20.54
N ILE A 90 -0.86 -5.82 -19.41
CA ILE A 90 -0.79 -5.16 -18.12
C ILE A 90 0.53 -5.52 -17.45
N TYR A 91 1.30 -4.50 -17.08
CA TYR A 91 2.53 -4.56 -16.32
C TYR A 91 2.32 -3.93 -14.95
N VAL A 92 2.79 -4.61 -13.90
CA VAL A 92 2.86 -4.08 -12.54
C VAL A 92 4.31 -3.77 -12.23
N GLY A 93 4.60 -2.56 -11.74
CA GLY A 93 5.95 -2.08 -11.46
C GLY A 93 6.29 -2.05 -9.97
N GLY A 94 7.53 -1.70 -9.64
CA GLY A 94 8.01 -1.60 -8.25
C GLY A 94 8.24 -2.94 -7.54
N LEU A 95 8.22 -4.05 -8.28
CA LEU A 95 8.34 -5.42 -7.75
C LEU A 95 9.79 -5.88 -7.56
N PHE A 96 10.76 -5.12 -8.06
CA PHE A 96 12.18 -5.35 -7.82
C PHE A 96 12.66 -4.38 -6.75
N LYS A 97 13.21 -4.91 -5.66
CA LYS A 97 14.13 -4.12 -4.83
C LYS A 97 15.37 -3.94 -5.67
N ASP A 98 15.62 -2.70 -6.07
CA ASP A 98 16.95 -2.34 -6.51
C ASP A 98 17.87 -2.43 -5.28
N ASP A 99 18.54 -3.57 -5.14
CA ASP A 99 19.54 -3.78 -4.08
C ASP A 99 20.78 -2.88 -4.28
N SER A 100 20.87 -2.12 -5.38
CA SER A 100 21.95 -1.14 -5.58
C SER A 100 21.84 0.11 -4.70
N ASN A 101 20.70 0.30 -4.02
CA ASN A 101 20.52 1.31 -2.97
C ASN A 101 20.24 0.69 -1.59
N LYS A 102 20.89 -0.44 -1.29
CA LYS A 102 21.08 -0.82 0.11
C LYS A 102 21.97 0.25 0.76
N ALA A 103 21.36 1.19 1.47
CA ALA A 103 22.10 1.88 2.52
C ALA A 103 22.77 0.77 3.34
N LEU A 104 24.11 0.73 3.35
CA LEU A 104 24.85 0.08 4.42
C LEU A 104 24.56 0.89 5.69
N GLY A 105 23.33 0.80 6.18
CA GLY A 105 23.05 0.99 7.58
C GLY A 105 23.89 -0.07 8.28
N LYS A 106 25.09 0.31 8.73
CA LYS A 106 25.62 -0.27 9.95
C LYS A 106 24.45 -0.26 10.94
N ALA A 107 24.27 -1.35 11.67
CA ALA A 107 23.31 -1.41 12.78
C ALA A 107 23.34 -0.07 13.52
N PRO A 108 22.18 0.53 13.89
CA PRO A 108 22.13 1.85 14.48
C PRO A 108 23.20 1.90 15.57
N SER A 109 24.20 2.75 15.35
CA SER A 109 25.28 2.90 16.33
C SER A 109 24.58 3.28 17.62
N LYS A 110 24.82 2.52 18.70
CA LYS A 110 24.27 2.85 20.02
C LYS A 110 24.43 4.35 20.21
N ILE A 111 23.32 5.05 20.41
CA ILE A 111 23.34 6.46 20.80
C ILE A 111 24.21 6.47 22.08
N PRO A 112 25.38 7.12 22.08
CA PRO A 112 26.21 7.13 23.27
C PRO A 112 25.43 7.76 24.42
N ASP A 113 25.52 7.17 25.61
CA ASP A 113 24.83 7.62 26.83
C ASP A 113 25.19 9.07 27.24
N SER A 114 26.21 9.66 26.59
CA SER A 114 26.64 11.05 26.76
C SER A 114 25.83 12.07 25.96
N ILE A 115 24.92 11.65 25.06
CA ILE A 115 24.08 12.59 24.32
C ILE A 115 22.98 13.11 25.23
N LYS A 116 23.21 14.31 25.78
CA LYS A 116 22.19 15.07 26.50
C LYS A 116 21.46 15.97 25.50
N PHE A 117 20.23 15.63 25.17
CA PHE A 117 19.35 16.53 24.44
C PHE A 117 18.78 17.57 25.42
N LYS A 118 19.00 18.85 25.13
CA LYS A 118 18.32 19.94 25.81
C LYS A 118 17.23 20.46 24.88
N ILE A 119 15.99 20.13 25.17
CA ILE A 119 14.84 20.51 24.33
C ILE A 119 14.19 21.72 24.99
N ASP A 120 14.67 22.91 24.64
CA ASP A 120 14.17 24.18 25.20
C ASP A 120 12.86 24.67 24.52
N THR A 121 12.28 23.88 23.60
CA THR A 121 11.23 24.35 22.66
C THR A 121 10.04 23.41 22.47
N ILE A 122 9.74 22.51 23.41
CA ILE A 122 8.53 21.69 23.31
C ILE A 122 7.30 22.60 23.30
N ARG A 123 6.55 22.62 22.19
CA ARG A 123 5.27 23.32 22.07
C ARG A 123 4.14 22.33 21.86
N LYS A 124 2.97 22.59 22.44
CA LYS A 124 1.74 21.84 22.16
C LYS A 124 1.47 21.95 20.64
N PRO A 125 1.17 20.85 19.93
CA PRO A 125 0.71 20.94 18.55
C PRO A 125 -0.53 21.82 18.49
N ILE A 126 -0.54 22.79 17.58
CA ILE A 126 -1.74 23.58 17.30
C ILE A 126 -2.59 22.72 16.37
N ASN A 127 -3.72 22.26 16.88
CA ASN A 127 -4.72 21.56 16.07
C ASN A 127 -5.59 22.61 15.34
N PRO A 128 -5.88 22.44 14.04
CA PRO A 128 -6.65 23.40 13.25
C PRO A 128 -8.04 23.71 13.85
N GLU A 129 -8.65 22.73 14.54
CA GLU A 129 -9.92 22.91 15.23
C GLU A 129 -9.88 23.80 16.49
N GLU A 130 -8.70 24.12 17.05
CA GLU A 130 -8.55 25.02 18.22
C GLU A 130 -8.45 26.51 17.84
N THR A 131 -8.70 26.89 16.57
CA THR A 131 -8.61 28.29 16.07
C THR A 131 -9.89 28.82 15.39
N LEU A 132 -11.05 28.21 15.68
CA LEU A 132 -12.37 28.80 15.36
C LEU A 132 -12.93 29.59 16.54
#